data_AF-A0A444L3N3-F1
#
_entry.id   AF-A0A444L3N3-F1
#
_cell.length_a   1.000
_cell.length_b   1.000
_cell.length_c   1.000
_cell.angle_alpha   90.00
_cell.angle_beta   90.00
_cell.angle_gamma   90.00
#
_symmetry.space_group_name_H-M   'P 1'
#
loop_
_entity.id
_entity.type
_entity.pdbx_description
1 polymer ?
#
loop_
_entity_poly.entity_id
_entity_poly.type
_entity_poly.pdbx_seq_one_letter_code
_entity_poly.pdbx_strand_id
1 'polypeptide(L)' 'SRLSGFFFARHVYEPRGLEPPDARAGFLAALRRHHAAVKAGVGEAG' A
#
# COMPACT_ATOMS: atom_id res chain seq x y z
N SER A 1 -3.85 -15.60 -7.70
CA SER A 1 -3.12 -14.32 -7.87
C SER A 1 -3.31 -13.48 -6.61
N ARG A 2 -2.25 -12.97 -5.97
CA ARG A 2 -2.39 -12.09 -4.80
C ARG A 2 -2.61 -10.65 -5.27
N LEU A 3 -3.56 -9.94 -4.66
CA LEU A 3 -3.80 -8.52 -4.92
C LEU A 3 -2.60 -7.70 -4.41
N SER A 4 -1.65 -7.43 -5.30
CA SER A 4 -0.41 -6.72 -5.01
C SER A 4 -0.19 -5.61 -6.04
N GLY A 5 0.74 -4.70 -5.76
CA GLY A 5 1.13 -3.68 -6.75
C GLY A 5 1.51 -4.28 -8.10
N PHE A 6 2.19 -5.43 -8.10
CA PHE A 6 2.57 -6.14 -9.32
C PHE A 6 1.34 -6.69 -10.08
N PHE A 7 0.35 -7.23 -9.38
CA PHE A 7 -0.89 -7.71 -10.01
C PHE A 7 -1.60 -6.57 -10.74
N PHE A 8 -1.79 -5.44 -10.06
CA PHE A 8 -2.42 -4.26 -10.66
C PHE A 8 -1.62 -3.72 -11.84
N ALA A 9 -0.29 -3.63 -11.73
CA ALA A 9 0.56 -3.19 -12.84
C ALA A 9 0.37 -4.07 -14.08
N ARG A 10 0.61 -5.38 -13.95
CA ARG A 10 0.59 -6.33 -15.08
C ARG A 10 -0.79 -6.61 -15.67
N HIS A 11 -1.86 -6.55 -14.86
CA HIS A 11 -3.18 -7.07 -15.27
C HIS A 11 -4.27 -5.98 -15.32
N VAL A 12 -4.03 -4.82 -14.71
CA VAL A 12 -5.01 -3.72 -14.67
C VAL A 12 -4.52 -2.52 -15.45
N TYR A 13 -3.36 -1.99 -15.11
CA TYR A 13 -2.83 -0.72 -15.63
C TYR A 13 -2.14 -0.88 -17.00
N GLU A 14 -1.13 -1.75 -17.10
CA GLU A 14 -0.37 -1.99 -18.34
C GLU A 14 -1.27 -2.41 -19.51
N PRO A 15 -2.24 -3.34 -19.37
CA PRO A 15 -3.10 -3.75 -20.48
C PRO A 15 -4.04 -2.65 -20.99
N ARG A 16 -4.18 -1.55 -20.23
CA ARG A 16 -5.04 -0.41 -20.59
C ARG A 16 -4.24 0.83 -20.98
N GLY A 17 -2.91 0.76 -20.96
CA GLY A 17 -2.05 1.93 -21.19
C GLY A 17 -2.26 3.03 -20.14
N LEU A 18 -2.66 2.65 -18.92
CA LEU A 18 -2.88 3.59 -17.82
C LEU A 18 -1.70 3.58 -16.87
N GLU A 19 -1.35 4.76 -16.34
CA GLU A 19 -0.41 4.87 -15.24
C GLU A 19 -1.09 4.60 -13.88
N PRO A 20 -0.38 4.04 -12.89
CA PRO A 20 -0.90 3.88 -11.54
C PRO A 20 -1.23 5.26 -10.91
N PRO A 21 -2.32 5.39 -10.14
CA PRO A 21 -2.67 6.65 -9.48
C PRO A 21 -1.64 7.10 -8.44
N ASP A 22 -1.26 8.38 -8.44
CA ASP A 22 -0.32 8.97 -7.46
C ASP A 22 -0.77 8.83 -6.00
N ALA A 23 -2.09 8.86 -5.77
CA ALA A 23 -2.70 8.67 -4.45
C ALA A 23 -2.25 7.36 -3.77
N ARG A 24 -1.82 6.36 -4.56
CA ARG A 24 -1.28 5.10 -4.04
C ARG A 24 -0.04 5.30 -3.17
N ALA A 25 0.87 6.19 -3.56
CA ALA A 25 2.09 6.45 -2.79
C ALA A 25 1.74 7.06 -1.42
N GLY A 26 0.85 8.06 -1.40
CA GLY A 26 0.37 8.69 -0.18
C GLY A 26 -0.35 7.71 0.74
N PHE A 27 -1.22 6.86 0.19
CA PHE A 27 -1.94 5.85 0.96
C PHE A 27 -0.99 4.82 1.60
N LEU A 28 -0.01 4.31 0.86
CA LEU A 28 0.98 3.36 1.39
C LEU A 28 1.85 3.99 2.49
N ALA A 29 2.18 5.28 2.36
CA ALA A 29 2.90 6.00 3.41
C ALA A 29 2.05 6.15 4.67
N ALA A 30 0.75 6.46 4.54
CA ALA A 30 -0.18 6.56 5.65
C ALA A 30 -0.35 5.22 6.38
N LEU A 31 -0.51 4.11 5.64
CA LEU A 31 -0.59 2.77 6.22
C LEU A 31 0.67 2.39 7.00
N ARG A 32 1.86 2.69 6.46
CA ARG A 32 3.13 2.45 7.17
C ARG A 32 3.18 3.18 8.51
N ARG A 33 2.79 4.47 8.52
CA ARG A 33 2.71 5.27 9.76
C ARG A 33 1.70 4.67 10.74
N HIS A 34 0.52 4.29 10.26
CA HIS A 34 -0.50 3.68 11.10
C HIS A 34 -0.01 2.38 11.74
N HIS A 35 0.58 1.47 10.97
CA HIS A 35 1.12 0.21 11.51
C HIS A 35 2.29 0.43 12.48
N ALA A 36 3.15 1.42 12.22
CA ALA A 36 4.21 1.78 13.16
C ALA A 36 3.65 2.33 14.48
N ALA A 37 2.63 3.19 14.41
CA ALA A 37 1.95 3.73 15.58
C ALA A 37 1.24 2.62 16.38
N VAL A 38 0.53 1.71 15.71
CA VAL A 38 -0.09 0.54 16.35
C VAL A 38 0.97 -0.33 17.02
N LYS A 39 2.09 -0.61 16.35
CA LYS A 39 3.20 -1.39 16.93
C LYS A 39 3.79 -0.72 18.17
N ALA A 40 3.97 0.60 18.15
CA ALA A 40 4.50 1.35 19.29
C ALA A 40 3.54 1.32 20.48
N GLY A 41 2.23 1.52 20.26
CA GLY A 41 1.23 1.46 21.32
C GLY A 41 1.05 0.06 21.94
N VAL A 42 1.37 -1.00 21.20
CA VAL A 42 1.39 -2.38 21.72
C VAL A 42 2.66 -2.66 22.55
N GLY A 43 3.75 -1.91 22.35
CA GLY A 43 5.00 -2.06 23.10
C GLY A 43 4.99 -1.44 24.50
N GLU A 44 4.08 -0.50 24.78
CA GLU A 44 3.98 0.21 26.06
C GLU A 44 3.08 -0.50 27.09
N ALA A 45 2.41 -1.58 26.70
CA ALA A 45 1.47 -2.34 27.54
C ALA A 45 1.97 -3.75 27.94
N GLY A 46 3.29 -3.97 27.88
CA GLY A 46 3.95 -5.24 28.22
C GLY A 46 4.81 -5.13 29.47
#